data_AF-A0A255TXP2-F1
#
_entry.id   AF-A0A255TXP2-F1
#
_cell.length_a   1.000
_cell.length_b   1.000
_cell.length_c   1.000
_cell.angle_alpha   90.00
_cell.angle_beta   90.00
_cell.angle_gamma   90.00
#
_symmetry.space_group_name_H-M   'P 1'
#
loop_
_entity.id
_entity.type
_entity.pdbx_description
1 polymer ?
#
loop_
_entity_poly.entity_id
_entity_poly.type
_entity_poly.pdbx_seq_one_letter_code
_entity_poly.pdbx_strand_id
1 'polypeptide(L)'
;MQVIAKIEKWAQLPDVQTQNGMTSKAQVVLRMSGGRNAEGLVGTAFGIVAGKPLAEGTIVVADVRFYTHEYEGKIFQDVNIFDLMQLKSPQQVGEHF
;
A
#
# COMPACT_ATOMS: atom_id res chain seq x y z
N MET A 1 4.79 4.28 9.78
CA MET A 1 4.53 3.11 10.67
C MET A 1 4.68 1.90 9.81
N GLN A 2 5.44 0.91 10.25
CA GLN A 2 5.65 -0.30 9.46
C GLN A 2 4.64 -1.38 9.88
N VAL A 3 4.00 -2.00 8.89
CA VAL A 3 3.04 -3.11 9.10
C VAL A 3 3.38 -4.29 8.20
N ILE A 4 3.18 -5.50 8.71
CA ILE A 4 3.18 -6.71 7.89
C ILE A 4 1.74 -6.97 7.47
N ALA A 5 1.49 -6.98 6.16
CA ALA A 5 0.15 -7.09 5.61
C ALA A 5 0.14 -7.93 4.33
N LYS A 6 -1.05 -8.41 3.97
CA LYS A 6 -1.35 -9.06 2.70
C LYS A 6 -2.02 -8.07 1.76
N ILE A 7 -1.62 -8.03 0.50
CA ILE A 7 -2.33 -7.28 -0.55
C ILE A 7 -3.67 -7.97 -0.80
N GLU A 8 -4.78 -7.27 -0.56
CA GLU A 8 -6.13 -7.74 -0.93
C GLU A 8 -6.58 -7.17 -2.27
N LYS A 9 -6.10 -5.99 -2.65
CA LYS A 9 -6.41 -5.38 -3.94
C LYS A 9 -5.36 -4.34 -4.31
N TRP A 10 -5.02 -4.27 -5.59
CA TRP A 10 -4.26 -3.17 -6.17
C TRP A 10 -5.03 -2.59 -7.35
N ALA A 11 -5.42 -1.33 -7.27
CA ALA A 11 -6.14 -0.63 -8.32
C ALA A 11 -5.33 0.56 -8.80
N GLN A 12 -4.84 0.48 -10.05
CA GLN A 12 -4.24 1.63 -10.69
C GLN A 12 -5.31 2.71 -10.88
N LEU A 13 -4.98 3.93 -10.48
CA LEU A 13 -5.82 5.11 -10.68
C LEU A 13 -5.20 6.01 -11.76
N PRO A 14 -5.98 6.94 -12.34
CA PRO A 14 -5.42 7.95 -13.22
C PRO A 14 -4.25 8.68 -12.54
N ASP A 15 -3.22 8.97 -13.33
CA ASP A 15 -2.09 9.79 -12.89
C ASP A 15 -2.58 11.15 -12.38
N VAL A 16 -1.88 11.70 -11.40
CA VAL A 16 -2.25 12.96 -10.74
C VAL A 16 -1.16 14.00 -10.90
N GLN A 17 -1.56 15.23 -11.17
CA GLN A 17 -0.66 16.38 -11.16
C GLN A 17 -0.30 16.76 -9.73
N THR A 18 1.00 16.81 -9.43
CA THR A 18 1.54 17.29 -8.16
C THR A 18 2.33 18.58 -8.37
N GLN A 19 2.82 19.17 -7.28
CA GLN A 19 3.75 20.31 -7.35
C GLN A 19 5.04 19.97 -8.13
N ASN A 20 5.41 18.70 -8.19
CA ASN A 20 6.64 18.21 -8.84
C ASN A 20 6.39 17.60 -10.22
N GLY A 21 5.19 17.77 -10.80
CA GLY A 21 4.80 17.17 -12.07
C GLY A 21 3.78 16.05 -11.95
N MET A 22 3.52 15.37 -13.07
CA MET A 22 2.61 14.23 -13.14
C MET A 22 3.21 13.02 -12.40
N THR A 23 2.40 12.32 -11.60
CA THR A 23 2.84 11.11 -10.89
C THR A 23 1.78 10.02 -10.93
N SER A 24 2.22 8.76 -10.98
CA SER A 24 1.31 7.62 -10.89
C SER A 24 0.66 7.52 -9.53
N LYS A 25 -0.57 7.03 -9.52
CA LYS A 25 -1.38 6.86 -8.31
C LYS A 25 -2.05 5.50 -8.32
N ALA A 26 -2.03 4.80 -7.19
CA ALA A 26 -2.76 3.55 -7.01
C ALA A 26 -3.47 3.53 -5.67
N GLN A 27 -4.64 2.92 -5.62
CA GLN A 27 -5.28 2.52 -4.37
C GLN A 27 -4.87 1.08 -4.05
N VAL A 28 -4.44 0.83 -2.83
CA VAL A 28 -4.02 -0.48 -2.36
C VAL A 28 -4.80 -0.83 -1.10
N VAL A 29 -5.41 -2.01 -1.09
CA VAL A 29 -6.08 -2.56 0.08
C VAL A 29 -5.13 -3.55 0.75
N LEU A 30 -4.78 -3.28 2.01
CA LEU A 30 -3.93 -4.11 2.84
C LEU A 30 -4.75 -4.76 3.94
N ARG A 31 -4.51 -6.05 4.20
CA ARG A 31 -5.04 -6.76 5.37
C ARG A 31 -3.88 -7.14 6.29
N MET A 32 -3.89 -6.65 7.52
CA MET A 32 -2.86 -7.00 8.50
C MET A 32 -2.95 -8.48 8.93
N SER A 33 -1.91 -8.99 9.57
CA SER A 33 -1.97 -10.30 10.21
C SER A 33 -2.87 -10.26 11.46
N GLY A 34 -3.65 -11.31 11.69
CA GLY A 34 -4.61 -11.34 12.81
C GLY A 34 -5.87 -12.21 12.61
N GLY A 35 -5.97 -12.91 11.47
CA GLY A 35 -7.10 -13.80 11.19
C GLY A 35 -8.38 -13.04 10.89
N ARG A 36 -9.53 -13.53 11.37
CA ARG A 36 -10.86 -13.04 10.97
C ARG A 36 -11.15 -11.60 11.43
N ASN A 37 -10.44 -11.12 12.45
CA ASN A 37 -10.57 -9.76 13.01
C ASN A 37 -9.43 -8.84 12.56
N ALA A 38 -8.62 -9.26 11.59
CA ALA A 38 -7.53 -8.44 11.09
C ALA A 38 -8.06 -7.15 10.45
N GLU A 39 -7.54 -6.03 10.93
CA GLU A 39 -7.85 -4.71 10.41
C GLU A 39 -7.37 -4.58 8.95
N GLY A 40 -8.21 -3.91 8.16
CA GLY A 40 -7.98 -3.61 6.75
C GLY A 40 -7.68 -2.13 6.58
N LEU A 41 -6.69 -1.81 5.75
CA LEU A 41 -6.30 -0.45 5.42
C LEU A 41 -6.55 -0.22 3.93
N VAL A 42 -7.26 0.85 3.59
CA VAL A 42 -7.39 1.31 2.20
C VAL A 42 -6.48 2.52 2.07
N GLY A 43 -5.34 2.33 1.41
CA GLY A 43 -4.32 3.35 1.26
C GLY A 43 -4.09 3.78 -0.18
N THR A 44 -3.40 4.92 -0.33
CA THR A 44 -2.95 5.44 -1.61
C THR A 44 -1.43 5.33 -1.70
N ALA A 45 -0.94 4.73 -2.78
CA ALA A 45 0.46 4.76 -3.18
C ALA A 45 0.66 5.75 -4.33
N PHE A 46 1.85 6.37 -4.39
CA PHE A 46 2.22 7.31 -5.44
C PHE A 46 3.55 6.92 -6.12
N GLY A 47 3.80 7.47 -7.30
CA GLY A 47 5.07 7.39 -8.01
C GLY A 47 5.53 5.96 -8.26
N ILE A 48 6.80 5.69 -7.95
CA ILE A 48 7.45 4.40 -8.22
C ILE A 48 6.71 3.23 -7.55
N VAL A 49 6.19 3.44 -6.34
CA VAL A 49 5.44 2.39 -5.62
C VAL A 49 4.15 2.09 -6.36
N ALA A 50 3.39 3.12 -6.75
CA ALA A 50 2.17 2.95 -7.53
C ALA A 50 2.43 2.23 -8.87
N GLY A 51 3.56 2.51 -9.53
CA GLY A 51 3.94 1.91 -10.81
C GLY A 51 4.44 0.47 -10.74
N LYS A 52 4.54 -0.15 -9.55
CA LYS A 52 5.01 -1.52 -9.35
C LYS A 52 3.93 -2.37 -8.66
N PRO A 53 2.85 -2.75 -9.36
CA PRO A 53 1.77 -3.52 -8.77
C PRO A 53 2.26 -4.88 -8.28
N LEU A 54 1.82 -5.25 -7.08
CA LEU A 54 2.01 -6.58 -6.51
C LEU A 54 0.71 -7.39 -6.62
N ALA A 55 0.84 -8.70 -6.82
CA ALA A 55 -0.32 -9.58 -6.94
C ALA A 55 -1.11 -9.66 -5.63
N GLU A 56 -2.43 -9.84 -5.73
CA GLU A 56 -3.27 -10.17 -4.59
C GLU A 56 -2.75 -11.43 -3.87
N GLY A 57 -2.81 -11.43 -2.54
CA GLY A 57 -2.24 -12.47 -1.71
C GLY A 57 -0.75 -12.29 -1.36
N THR A 58 -0.03 -11.38 -2.03
CA THR A 58 1.37 -11.07 -1.70
C THR A 58 1.48 -10.53 -0.28
N ILE A 59 2.37 -11.12 0.53
CA ILE A 59 2.71 -10.58 1.86
C ILE A 59 3.80 -9.53 1.69
N VAL A 60 3.60 -8.38 2.34
CA VAL A 60 4.47 -7.22 2.27
C VAL A 60 4.78 -6.68 3.66
N VAL A 61 5.93 -6.01 3.79
CA VAL A 61 6.16 -4.99 4.80
C VAL A 61 5.83 -3.65 4.16
N ALA A 62 4.88 -2.91 4.71
CA ALA A 62 4.45 -1.61 4.20
C ALA A 62 4.86 -0.50 5.17
N ASP A 63 5.44 0.60 4.66
CA ASP A 63 5.53 1.85 5.43
C ASP A 63 4.30 2.71 5.14
N VAL A 64 3.50 2.90 6.18
CA VAL A 64 2.19 3.53 6.13
C VAL A 64 2.19 4.78 7.01
N ARG A 65 1.66 5.89 6.49
CA ARG A 65 1.38 7.09 7.29
C ARG A 65 -0.12 7.37 7.31
N PHE A 66 -0.58 7.69 8.50
CA PHE A 66 -1.94 8.14 8.76
C PHE A 66 -1.90 9.63 8.98
N TYR A 67 -2.83 10.33 8.36
CA TYR A 67 -3.11 11.71 8.67
C TYR A 67 -4.60 11.95 8.46
N THR A 68 -5.06 13.09 8.95
CA THR A 68 -6.43 13.53 8.72
C THR A 68 -6.39 14.85 8.00
N HIS A 69 -7.31 15.06 7.07
CA HIS A 69 -7.59 16.37 6.52
C HIS A 69 -9.06 16.72 6.69
N GLU A 70 -9.33 18.01 6.78
CA GLU A 70 -10.69 18.53 6.71
C GLU A 70 -11.04 18.87 5.26
N TYR A 71 -12.22 18.46 4.82
CA TYR A 71 -12.81 18.87 3.57
C TYR A 71 -14.31 19.06 3.75
N GLU A 72 -14.82 20.24 3.38
CA GLU A 72 -16.23 20.62 3.53
C GLU A 72 -16.80 20.38 4.95
N GLY A 73 -16.03 20.72 5.98
CA GLY A 73 -16.42 20.56 7.39
C GLY A 73 -16.45 19.13 7.90
N LYS A 74 -15.96 18.15 7.12
CA LYS A 74 -15.80 16.75 7.52
C LYS A 74 -14.32 16.41 7.64
N ILE A 75 -13.99 15.62 8.66
CA ILE A 75 -12.64 15.09 8.85
C ILE A 75 -12.57 13.72 8.19
N PHE A 76 -11.62 13.56 7.28
CA PHE A 76 -11.30 12.30 6.61
C PHE A 76 -9.97 11.77 7.12
N GLN A 77 -9.85 10.46 7.25
CA GLN A 77 -8.57 9.80 7.44
C GLN A 77 -8.00 9.43 6.09
N ASP A 78 -6.74 9.78 5.87
CA ASP A 78 -5.96 9.29 4.75
C ASP A 78 -4.91 8.31 5.24
N VAL A 79 -4.68 7.30 4.40
CA VAL A 79 -3.65 6.31 4.59
C VAL A 79 -2.74 6.39 3.37
N ASN A 80 -1.52 6.90 3.55
CA ASN A 80 -0.52 6.92 2.48
C ASN A 80 0.44 5.75 2.65
N ILE A 81 0.66 5.03 1.56
CA ILE A 81 1.61 3.93 1.47
C ILE A 81 2.86 4.48 0.76
N PHE A 82 3.92 4.68 1.55
CA PHE A 82 5.17 5.29 1.09
C PHE A 82 6.12 4.28 0.47
N ASP A 83 6.11 3.05 0.99
CA ASP A 83 6.95 1.98 0.48
C ASP A 83 6.30 0.61 0.75
N LEU A 84 6.63 -0.36 -0.09
CA LEU A 84 6.16 -1.74 -0.03
C LEU A 84 7.29 -2.69 -0.41
N MET A 85 7.65 -3.57 0.52
CA MET A 85 8.61 -4.63 0.28
C MET A 85 7.92 -5.99 0.36
N GLN A 86 7.94 -6.75 -0.74
CA GLN A 86 7.46 -8.13 -0.74
C GLN A 86 8.31 -9.00 0.20
N LEU A 87 7.65 -9.72 1.10
CA LEU A 87 8.27 -10.81 1.86
C LEU A 87 8.35 -12.06 0.98
N LYS A 88 9.56 -12.55 0.76
CA LYS A 88 9.81 -13.83 0.08
C LYS A 88 9.76 -14.96 1.11
N SER A 89 9.19 -16.10 0.74
CA SER A 89 9.25 -17.27 1.62
C SER A 89 10.68 -17.81 1.68
N PRO A 90 11.11 -18.44 2.79
CA PRO A 90 12.45 -19.05 2.86
C PRO A 90 12.72 -20.07 1.75
N GLN A 91 11.67 -20.76 1.26
CA GLN A 91 11.78 -21.72 0.15
C GLN A 91 12.14 -21.03 -1.19
N GLN A 92 11.79 -19.76 -1.36
CA GLN A 92 12.14 -18.96 -2.55
C GLN A 92 13.56 -18.39 -2.49
N VAL A 93 14.25 -18.49 -1.35
CA VAL A 93 15.63 -18.01 -1.16
C VAL A 93 16.66 -19.11 -1.50
N GLY A 94 16.22 -20.36 -1.63
CA GLY A 94 17.09 -21.53 -1.83
C GLY A 94 17.40 -21.93 -3.28
N GLU A 95 16.88 -21.25 -4.30
CA GLU A 95 17.09 -21.65 -5.72
C GLU A 95 18.37 -21.10 -6.37
N HIS A 96 19.26 -20.46 -5.60
CA HIS A 96 20.56 -20.00 -6.11
C HIS A 96 21.69 -20.33 -5.13
N PHE A 97 22.11 -21.59 -5.10
CA PHE A 97 23.47 -22.00 -4.74
C PHE A 97 23.92 -23.14 -5.67
#